data_AF-A0A7X9KKA4-F1
#
_entry.id   AF-A0A7X9KKA4-F1
#
_cell.length_a   1.000
_cell.length_b   1.000
_cell.length_c   1.000
_cell.angle_alpha   90.00
_cell.angle_beta   90.00
_cell.angle_gamma   90.00
#
_symmetry.space_group_name_H-M   'P 1'
#
loop_
_entity.id
_entity.type
_entity.pdbx_description
1 polymer ?
#
loop_
_entity_poly.entity_id
_entity_poly.type
_entity_poly.pdbx_seq_one_letter_code
_entity_poly.pdbx_strand_id
1 'polypeptide(L)' 'PKAERPQARERREARARRLCIACPVLSECRSFARQHHEYGFWAGESEEDRHLAGFTVSAPIGVRARGIRA' A
#
# COMPACT_ATOMS: atom_id res chain seq x y z
N PRO A 1 7.18 4.12 -10.31
CA PRO A 1 8.24 5.02 -10.84
C PRO A 1 9.62 4.56 -10.37
N LYS A 2 10.58 4.36 -11.28
CA LYS A 2 11.95 3.96 -10.89
C LYS A 2 12.65 5.17 -10.23
N ALA A 3 13.32 4.94 -9.09
CA ALA A 3 14.05 5.96 -8.31
C ALA A 3 13.21 7.10 -7.71
N GLU A 4 11.95 6.86 -7.35
CA GLU A 4 11.14 7.87 -6.67
C GLU A 4 11.66 8.17 -5.25
N ARG A 5 11.74 9.46 -4.91
CA ARG A 5 12.10 9.92 -3.57
C ARG A 5 10.98 9.62 -2.56
N PRO A 6 11.29 9.21 -1.31
CA PRO A 6 10.28 8.94 -0.28
C PRO A 6 9.25 10.06 -0.10
N GLN A 7 9.68 11.33 -0.07
CA GLN A 7 8.73 12.45 0.10
C GLN A 7 7.77 12.61 -1.10
N ALA A 8 8.20 12.24 -2.31
CA ALA A 8 7.32 12.29 -3.49
C ALA A 8 6.24 11.20 -3.41
N ARG A 9 6.61 10.02 -2.91
CA ARG A 9 5.68 8.93 -2.63
C ARG A 9 4.65 9.32 -1.58
N GLU A 10 5.09 9.86 -0.44
CA GLU A 10 4.19 10.32 0.64
C GLU A 10 3.17 11.34 0.11
N ARG A 11 3.59 12.30 -0.72
CA ARG A 11 2.68 13.27 -1.34
C ARG A 11 1.65 12.62 -2.26
N ARG A 12 2.04 11.62 -3.06
CA ARG A 12 1.10 10.89 -3.92
C ARG A 12 0.12 10.06 -3.10
N GLU A 13 0.59 9.37 -2.07
CA GLU A 13 -0.25 8.58 -1.18
C GLU A 13 -1.21 9.45 -0.37
N ALA A 14 -0.79 10.63 0.09
CA ALA A 14 -1.67 11.61 0.73
C ALA A 14 -2.79 12.08 -0.21
N ARG A 15 -2.49 12.30 -1.49
CA ARG A 15 -3.51 12.63 -2.50
C ARG A 15 -4.47 11.45 -2.73
N ALA A 16 -3.95 10.24 -2.85
CA ALA A 16 -4.78 9.03 -3.03
C ALA A 16 -5.68 8.78 -1.81
N ARG A 17 -5.17 8.98 -0.59
CA ARG A 17 -5.93 8.85 0.66
C ARG A 17 -7.18 9.73 0.68
N ARG A 18 -7.06 10.99 0.23
CA ARG A 18 -8.21 11.91 0.14
C ARG A 18 -9.31 11.37 -0.77
N LEU A 19 -8.95 10.71 -1.87
CA LEU A 19 -9.91 10.07 -2.77
C LEU A 19 -10.54 8.85 -2.13
N CYS A 20 -9.74 8.02 -1.46
CA CYS A 20 -10.23 6.82 -0.79
C CYS A 20 -11.25 7.14 0.30
N ILE A 21 -11.04 8.19 1.11
CA ILE A 21 -11.95 8.55 2.22
C ILE A 21 -13.38 8.83 1.73
N ALA A 22 -13.54 9.38 0.53
CA ALA A 22 -14.85 9.65 -0.06
C ALA A 22 -15.42 8.46 -0.86
N CYS A 23 -14.69 7.35 -0.97
CA CYS A 23 -15.07 6.23 -1.81
C CYS A 23 -16.14 5.33 -1.11
N PRO A 24 -17.31 5.11 -1.73
CA PRO A 24 -18.38 4.32 -1.12
C PRO A 24 -18.02 2.84 -0.96
N VAL A 25 -17.10 2.32 -1.78
CA VAL A 25 -16.67 0.91 -1.80
C VAL A 25 -15.34 0.70 -1.08
N LEU A 26 -14.95 1.60 -0.18
CA LEU A 26 -13.65 1.53 0.51
C LEU A 26 -13.41 0.18 1.21
N SER A 27 -14.43 -0.39 1.86
CA SER A 27 -14.31 -1.69 2.54
C SER A 27 -14.07 -2.86 1.57
N GLU A 28 -14.80 -2.89 0.46
CA GLU A 28 -14.68 -3.93 -0.56
C GLU A 28 -13.34 -3.81 -1.29
N CYS A 29 -12.96 -2.60 -1.69
CA CYS A 29 -11.67 -2.29 -2.29
C CYS A 29 -10.50 -2.72 -1.40
N ARG A 30 -10.60 -2.51 -0.07
CA ARG A 30 -9.61 -2.97 0.90
C ARG A 30 -9.50 -4.48 0.92
N SER A 31 -10.64 -5.16 1.01
CA SER A 31 -10.71 -6.62 1.08
C SER A 31 -10.12 -7.25 -0.18
N PHE A 32 -10.47 -6.70 -1.34
CA PHE A 32 -9.93 -7.12 -2.63
C PHE A 32 -8.40 -6.97 -2.69
N ALA A 33 -7.88 -5.77 -2.42
CA ALA A 33 -6.44 -5.51 -2.50
C ALA A 33 -5.62 -6.41 -1.56
N ARG A 34 -6.17 -6.71 -0.38
CA ARG A 34 -5.55 -7.62 0.60
C ARG A 34 -5.57 -9.07 0.15
N GLN A 35 -6.69 -9.57 -0.39
CA GLN A 35 -6.83 -10.96 -0.85
C GLN A 35 -6.00 -11.25 -2.10
N HIS A 36 -5.90 -10.28 -3.01
CA HIS A 36 -5.20 -10.43 -4.28
C HIS A 36 -3.74 -9.95 -4.23
N HIS A 37 -3.26 -9.49 -3.07
CA HIS A 37 -1.90 -8.96 -2.88
C HIS A 37 -1.55 -7.87 -3.92
N GLU A 38 -2.48 -6.94 -4.13
CA GLU A 38 -2.35 -5.90 -5.14
C GLU A 38 -1.22 -4.93 -4.80
N TYR A 39 -0.51 -4.44 -5.83
CA TYR A 39 0.53 -3.42 -5.66
C TYR A 39 -0.07 -2.00 -5.66
N GLY A 40 0.59 -1.07 -4.98
CA GLY A 40 0.23 0.33 -4.90
C GLY A 40 -0.63 0.71 -3.69
N PHE A 41 -1.33 1.84 -3.82
CA PHE A 41 -2.17 2.40 -2.75
C PHE A 41 -3.64 2.04 -2.98
N TRP A 42 -4.25 1.35 -2.02
CA TRP A 42 -5.60 0.81 -2.14
C TRP A 42 -6.39 1.07 -0.85
N ALA A 43 -7.61 1.61 -0.97
CA ALA A 43 -8.54 1.81 0.13
C ALA A 43 -7.95 2.48 1.41
N GLY A 44 -7.00 3.39 1.23
CA GLY A 44 -6.32 4.10 2.32
C GLY A 44 -5.00 3.47 2.79
N GLU A 45 -4.61 2.32 2.22
CA GLU A 45 -3.44 1.53 2.62
C GLU A 45 -2.37 1.53 1.53
N SER A 46 -1.14 1.82 1.90
CA SER A 46 0.05 1.53 1.08
C SER A 46 0.41 0.04 1.15
N GLU A 47 1.34 -0.40 0.32
CA GLU A 47 1.91 -1.76 0.41
C GLU A 47 2.58 -2.02 1.77
N GLU A 48 3.18 -0.99 2.37
CA GLU A 48 3.80 -1.07 3.69
C GLU A 48 2.73 -1.21 4.78
N ASP A 49 1.65 -0.43 4.72
CA ASP A 49 0.52 -0.57 5.65
C ASP A 49 -0.10 -1.97 5.56
N ARG A 50 -0.26 -2.50 4.34
CA ARG A 50 -0.76 -3.88 4.12
C ARG A 50 0.22 -4.92 4.65
N HIS A 51 1.52 -4.74 4.45
CA HIS A 51 2.55 -5.61 5.02
C HIS A 51 2.47 -5.67 6.55
N LEU A 52 2.37 -4.50 7.21
CA LEU A 52 2.21 -4.42 8.67
C LEU A 52 0.90 -5.04 9.16
N ALA A 53 -0.15 -5.04 8.34
CA ALA A 53 -1.41 -5.71 8.60
C ALA A 53 -1.41 -7.21 8.27
N GLY A 54 -0.29 -7.78 7.80
CA GLY A 54 -0.14 -9.20 7.47
C GLY A 54 -0.49 -9.58 6.03
N PHE A 55 -0.88 -8.62 5.18
CA PHE A 55 -1.25 -8.83 3.77
C PHE A 55 -0.10 -8.45 2.84
N THR A 56 1.02 -9.17 2.98
CA THR A 56 2.27 -8.83 2.31
C THR A 56 2.26 -9.20 0.84
N VAL A 57 2.57 -8.23 -0.04
CA VAL A 57 2.84 -8.50 -1.46
C VAL A 57 4.25 -9.06 -1.65
N SER A 58 4.56 -9.70 -2.78
CA SER A 58 5.85 -10.39 -2.97
C SER A 58 7.08 -9.46 -2.91
N ALA A 59 6.95 -8.18 -3.24
CA ALA A 59 8.04 -7.20 -3.16
C ALA A 59 7.51 -5.81 -2.72
N PRO A 60 7.19 -5.62 -1.42
CA PRO A 60 6.51 -4.43 -0.97
C PRO A 60 7.43 -3.20 -1.01
N ILE A 61 6.96 -2.12 -1.62
CA ILE A 61 7.68 -0.84 -1.71
C ILE A 61 7.70 -0.18 -0.34
N GLY A 62 8.89 0.24 0.13
CA GLY A 62 9.10 0.97 1.39
C GLY A 62 9.45 0.09 2.57
N VAL A 63 9.15 -1.21 2.49
CA VAL A 63 9.59 -2.17 3.50
C VAL A 63 11.07 -2.46 3.27
N ARG A 64 11.92 -2.00 4.19
CA ARG A 64 13.31 -2.45 4.22
C ARG A 64 13.29 -3.93 4.59
N ALA A 65 13.76 -4.79 3.69
CA ALA A 65 13.98 -6.21 3.98
C ALA A 65 15.03 -6.36 5.09
N ARG A 66 14.62 -6.19 6.36
CA ARG A 66 15.40 -6.63 7.51
C ARG A 66 14.92 -8.03 7.86
N GLY A 67 15.59 -9.02 7.26
CA GLY A 67 15.61 -10.40 7.73
C GLY A 67 14.31 -11.17 7.56
N ILE A 68 14.04 -11.66 6.34
CA ILE A 68 13.51 -13.02 6.21
C ILE A 68 14.76 -13.90 6.11
N ARG A 69 15.28 -14.35 7.26
CA ARG A 69 16.12 -15.55 7.26
C ARG A 69 15.16 -16.72 7.19
N ALA A 70 15.34 -17.54 6.16
CA ALA A 70 14.80 -18.89 6.10
C ALA A 70 15.29 -19.72 7.29
#